data_AF-A0A936Q8P7-F1
#
_entry.id   AF-A0A936Q8P7-F1
#
_cell.length_a   1.000
_cell.length_b   1.000
_cell.length_c   1.000
_cell.angle_alpha   90.00
_cell.angle_beta   90.00
_cell.angle_gamma   90.00
#
_symmetry.space_group_name_H-M   'P 1'
#
loop_
_entity.id
_entity.type
_entity.pdbx_description
1 polymer ?
#
loop_
_entity_poly.entity_id
_entity_poly.type
_entity_poly.pdbx_seq_one_letter_code
_entity_poly.pdbx_strand_id
1 'polypeptide(L)'
;MNLSRVTVTLPEGVLAEMDRLASNRSRFVLDAVTRELARRRRAALRVSLSSPHPESGVIAEAGVGEWGRTLPAEDAEGLLEPEQGRRVRWVEGKGWREV
;
A
#
# COMPACT_ATOMS: atom_id res chain seq x y z
N MET A 1 -17.29 17.64 3.75
CA MET A 1 -16.09 17.39 4.58
C MET A 1 -16.11 18.41 5.71
N ASN A 2 -16.18 17.97 6.97
CA ASN A 2 -16.07 18.88 8.11
C ASN A 2 -14.60 19.22 8.35
N LEU A 3 -14.31 20.51 8.49
CA LEU A 3 -12.97 21.02 8.78
C LEU A 3 -12.82 21.20 10.29
N SER A 4 -11.74 20.65 10.86
CA SER A 4 -11.36 20.85 12.25
C SER A 4 -10.02 21.59 12.31
N ARG A 5 -9.88 22.55 13.24
CA ARG A 5 -8.66 23.34 13.40
C ARG A 5 -7.71 22.65 14.37
N VAL A 6 -6.42 22.64 14.01
CA VAL A 6 -5.33 22.14 14.84
C VAL A 6 -4.33 23.27 15.06
N THR A 7 -3.90 23.47 16.31
CA THR A 7 -2.83 24.41 16.68
C THR A 7 -1.64 23.61 17.18
N VAL A 8 -0.44 23.90 16.64
CA VAL A 8 0.80 23.23 17.03
C VAL A 8 1.88 24.25 17.33
N THR A 9 2.76 23.91 18.26
CA THR A 9 3.97 24.67 18.57
C THR A 9 5.14 24.04 17.81
N LEU A 10 5.85 24.84 17.02
CA LEU A 10 7.01 24.42 16.23
C LEU A 10 8.21 25.33 16.51
N PRO A 11 9.45 24.83 16.40
CA PRO A 11 10.63 25.67 16.47
C PRO A 11 10.61 26.77 15.41
N GLU A 12 11.09 27.97 15.76
CA GLU A 12 11.07 29.13 14.86
C GLU A 12 11.82 28.87 13.54
N GLY A 13 12.97 28.19 13.60
CA GLY A 13 13.74 27.85 12.39
C GLY A 13 12.96 26.97 11.41
N VAL A 14 12.14 26.04 11.91
CA VAL A 14 11.29 25.18 11.08
C VAL A 14 10.16 25.99 10.45
N LEU A 15 9.56 26.92 11.19
CA LEU A 15 8.54 27.83 10.65
C LEU A 15 9.13 28.72 9.55
N ALA A 16 10.33 29.27 9.76
CA ALA A 16 11.03 30.09 8.78
C ALA A 16 11.40 29.30 7.51
N GLU A 17 11.77 28.03 7.62
CA GLU A 17 11.98 27.16 6.46
C GLU A 17 10.68 26.87 5.70
N MET A 18 9.61 26.57 6.44
CA MET A 18 8.30 26.30 5.86
C MET A 18 7.78 27.51 5.07
N ASP A 19 7.95 28.72 5.61
CA ASP A 19 7.56 29.98 4.96
C ASP A 19 8.38 30.29 3.71
N ARG A 20 9.67 29.94 3.71
CA ARG A 20 10.53 30.08 2.53
C ARG A 20 10.09 29.15 1.40
N LEU A 21 9.64 27.93 1.73
CA LEU A 21 9.26 26.91 0.75
C LEU A 21 7.81 27.04 0.27
N ALA A 22 6.92 27.60 1.08
CA ALA A 22 5.50 27.69 0.76
C ALA A 22 4.86 28.95 1.32
N SER A 23 4.13 29.67 0.47
CA SER A 23 3.31 30.81 0.86
C SER A 23 2.04 30.43 1.65
N ASN A 24 1.65 29.15 1.63
CA ASN A 24 0.47 28.66 2.34
C ASN A 24 0.86 27.52 3.30
N ARG A 25 1.05 27.88 4.58
CA ARG A 25 1.41 26.96 5.67
C ARG A 25 0.39 25.82 5.84
N SER A 26 -0.91 26.12 5.78
CA SER A 26 -1.95 25.11 5.94
C SER A 26 -1.91 24.06 4.84
N ARG A 27 -1.69 24.48 3.59
CA ARG A 27 -1.52 23.54 2.46
C ARG A 27 -0.23 22.74 2.61
N PHE A 28 0.87 23.38 2.98
CA PHE A 28 2.13 22.68 3.22
C PHE A 28 1.98 21.58 4.29
N VAL A 29 1.35 21.90 5.42
CA VAL A 29 1.09 20.94 6.50
C VAL A 29 0.16 19.83 6.03
N LEU A 30 -0.91 20.15 5.29
CA LEU A 30 -1.82 19.14 4.75
C LEU A 30 -1.08 18.16 3.83
N ASP A 31 -0.27 18.67 2.90
CA ASP A 31 0.48 17.84 1.97
C ASP A 31 1.52 16.98 2.69
N ALA A 32 2.25 17.56 3.66
CA ALA A 32 3.23 16.86 4.47
C ALA A 32 2.60 15.73 5.28
N VAL A 33 1.49 16.01 5.97
CA VAL A 33 0.76 15.02 6.77
C VAL A 33 0.17 13.93 5.89
N THR A 34 -0.40 14.28 4.73
CA THR A 34 -0.94 13.29 3.78
C THR A 34 0.13 12.33 3.30
N ARG A 35 1.31 12.85 2.92
CA ARG A 35 2.46 12.04 2.51
C ARG A 35 2.94 11.14 3.64
N GLU A 36 3.03 11.67 4.86
CA GLU A 36 3.46 10.93 6.03
C GLU A 36 2.50 9.79 6.40
N LEU A 37 1.18 10.06 6.41
CA LEU A 37 0.15 9.05 6.65
C LEU A 37 0.22 7.93 5.60
N ALA A 38 0.38 8.29 4.33
CA ALA A 38 0.53 7.31 3.26
C ALA A 38 1.81 6.47 3.43
N ARG A 39 2.92 7.09 3.84
CA ARG A 39 4.18 6.38 4.15
C ARG A 39 3.99 5.38 5.29
N ARG A 40 3.37 5.79 6.40
CA ARG A 40 3.12 4.94 7.56
C ARG A 40 2.18 3.78 7.25
N ARG A 41 1.11 4.01 6.47
CA ARG A 41 0.21 2.94 5.99
C ARG A 41 0.97 1.89 5.18
N ARG A 42 1.82 2.32 4.24
CA ARG A 42 2.67 1.40 3.46
C ARG A 42 3.64 0.62 4.35
N ALA A 43 4.25 1.28 5.34
CA ALA A 43 5.15 0.61 6.28
C ALA A 43 4.41 -0.44 7.12
N ALA A 44 3.25 -0.09 7.69
CA ALA A 44 2.42 -1.01 8.45
C ALA A 44 1.96 -2.20 7.60
N LEU A 45 1.56 -1.96 6.34
CA LEU A 45 1.22 -3.03 5.41
C LEU A 45 2.40 -3.98 5.17
N ARG A 46 3.62 -3.46 4.97
CA ARG A 46 4.80 -4.32 4.82
C ARG A 46 5.06 -5.18 6.04
N VAL A 47 4.90 -4.62 7.25
CA VAL A 47 5.05 -5.39 8.51
C VAL A 47 4.00 -6.49 8.59
N SER A 48 2.75 -6.18 8.25
CA SER A 48 1.67 -7.17 8.19
C SER A 48 1.97 -8.28 7.18
N LEU A 49 2.45 -7.92 5.98
CA LEU A 49 2.81 -8.89 4.94
C LEU A 49 4.04 -9.73 5.31
N SER A 50 5.00 -9.19 6.08
CA SER A 50 6.18 -9.94 6.54
C SER A 50 5.86 -10.89 7.71
N SER A 51 4.76 -10.64 8.41
CA SER A 51 4.27 -11.45 9.52
C SER A 51 2.81 -11.82 9.28
N PRO A 52 2.52 -12.66 8.25
CA PRO A 52 1.15 -13.03 7.91
C PRO A 52 0.45 -13.67 9.11
N HIS A 53 -0.87 -13.45 9.21
CA HIS A 53 -1.65 -14.03 10.29
C HIS A 53 -1.54 -15.57 10.22
N PRO A 54 -1.42 -16.29 11.36
CA PRO A 54 -1.27 -17.74 11.35
C PRO A 54 -2.37 -18.46 10.56
N GLU A 55 -3.61 -17.98 10.63
CA GLU A 55 -4.74 -18.51 9.86
C GLU A 55 -4.59 -18.33 8.34
N SER A 56 -3.83 -17.32 7.90
CA SER A 56 -3.51 -17.13 6.48
C SER A 56 -2.57 -18.23 5.95
N GLY A 57 -1.87 -18.96 6.82
CA GLY A 57 -1.05 -20.11 6.44
C GLY A 57 -1.91 -21.23 5.83
N VAL A 58 -3.06 -21.54 6.44
CA VAL A 58 -3.99 -22.56 5.94
C VAL A 58 -4.51 -22.20 4.55
N ILE A 59 -4.85 -20.92 4.32
CA ILE A 59 -5.32 -20.43 3.02
C ILE A 59 -4.17 -20.46 1.99
N ALA A 60 -2.95 -20.11 2.40
CA ALA A 60 -1.78 -20.15 1.53
C ALA A 60 -1.43 -21.59 1.10
N GLU A 61 -1.54 -22.56 2.01
CA GLU A 61 -1.34 -23.99 1.72
C GLU A 61 -2.45 -24.56 0.81
N ALA A 62 -3.70 -24.15 1.02
CA ALA A 62 -4.83 -24.55 0.17
C ALA A 62 -4.69 -24.07 -1.29
N GLY A 63 -4.03 -22.91 -1.48
CA GLY A 63 -3.69 -22.38 -2.79
C GLY A 63 -4.87 -21.72 -3.54
N VAL A 64 -4.56 -21.11 -4.68
CA VAL A 64 -5.51 -20.27 -5.44
C VAL A 64 -6.73 -21.04 -5.93
N GLY A 65 -6.56 -22.30 -6.33
CA GLY A 65 -7.66 -23.13 -6.82
C GLY A 65 -8.69 -23.45 -5.73
N GLU A 66 -8.23 -23.80 -4.53
CA GLU A 66 -9.13 -24.11 -3.41
C GLU A 66 -9.77 -22.85 -2.85
N TRP A 67 -9.02 -21.74 -2.76
CA TRP A 67 -9.59 -20.44 -2.41
C TRP A 67 -10.65 -19.99 -3.43
N GLY A 68 -10.40 -20.14 -4.73
CA GLY A 68 -11.34 -19.77 -5.78
C GLY A 68 -12.68 -20.52 -5.69
N ARG A 69 -12.68 -21.76 -5.20
CA ARG A 69 -13.89 -22.56 -4.93
C ARG A 69 -14.75 -22.03 -3.78
N THR A 70 -14.18 -21.19 -2.91
CA THR A 70 -14.92 -20.55 -1.80
C THR A 70 -15.63 -19.26 -2.21
N LEU A 71 -15.37 -18.75 -3.42
CA LEU A 71 -15.99 -17.53 -3.91
C LEU A 71 -17.41 -17.77 -4.41
N PRO A 72 -18.28 -16.74 -4.39
CA PRO A 72 -19.52 -16.73 -5.14
C PRO A 72 -19.29 -17.05 -6.62
N ALA A 73 -20.27 -17.66 -7.28
CA ALA A 73 -20.13 -18.09 -8.67
C ALA A 73 -19.81 -16.91 -9.61
N GLU A 74 -20.42 -15.74 -9.37
CA GLU A 74 -20.17 -14.52 -10.14
C GLU A 74 -18.71 -14.02 -10.07
N ASP A 75 -18.03 -14.27 -8.96
CA ASP A 75 -16.63 -13.86 -8.75
C ASP A 75 -15.65 -14.93 -9.25
N ALA A 76 -16.03 -16.20 -9.17
CA ALA A 76 -15.23 -17.32 -9.62
C ALA A 76 -15.07 -17.35 -11.16
N GLU A 77 -16.10 -16.96 -11.92
CA GLU A 77 -16.06 -16.87 -13.39
C GLU A 77 -15.00 -15.90 -13.92
N GLY A 78 -14.63 -14.88 -13.13
CA GLY A 78 -13.61 -13.89 -13.49
C GLY A 78 -12.16 -14.33 -13.20
N LEU A 79 -11.96 -15.49 -12.57
CA LEU A 79 -10.63 -15.95 -12.19
C LEU A 79 -9.87 -16.56 -13.38
N LEU A 80 -8.61 -16.16 -13.53
CA LEU A 80 -7.70 -16.75 -14.50
C LEU A 80 -7.27 -18.14 -14.05
N GLU A 81 -7.28 -19.12 -14.95
CA GLU A 81 -6.72 -20.45 -14.69
C GLU A 81 -5.18 -20.36 -14.57
N PRO A 82 -4.60 -20.65 -13.38
CA PRO A 82 -3.17 -20.49 -13.17
C PRO A 82 -2.32 -21.40 -14.07
N GLU A 83 -2.84 -22.58 -14.43
CA GLU A 83 -2.16 -23.55 -15.31
C GLU A 83 -2.06 -23.07 -16.76
N GLN A 84 -2.93 -22.15 -17.17
CA GLN A 84 -2.88 -21.53 -18.50
C GLN A 84 -1.89 -20.36 -18.56
N GLY A 85 -1.42 -19.88 -17.40
CA GLY A 85 -0.47 -18.78 -17.29
C GLY A 85 1.00 -19.24 -17.30
N ARG A 86 1.88 -18.45 -17.92
CA ARG A 86 3.34 -18.63 -17.77
C ARG A 86 3.85 -17.74 -16.65
N ARG A 87 4.51 -18.34 -15.66
CA ARG A 87 5.15 -17.58 -14.59
C ARG A 87 6.28 -16.73 -15.19
N VAL A 88 6.30 -15.44 -14.87
CA VAL A 88 7.36 -14.52 -15.32
C VAL A 88 8.02 -13.83 -14.13
N ARG A 89 9.32 -13.53 -14.23
CA ARG A 89 10.06 -12.67 -13.30
C ARG A 89 10.71 -11.52 -14.04
N TRP A 90 10.76 -10.36 -13.40
CA TRP A 90 11.57 -9.25 -13.89
C TRP A 90 13.05 -9.53 -13.64
N VAL A 91 13.88 -9.33 -14.67
CA VAL A 91 15.34 -9.39 -14.57
C VAL A 91 15.91 -8.05 -15.03
N GLU A 92 16.68 -7.41 -14.15
CA GLU A 92 17.31 -6.11 -14.45
C GLU A 92 18.17 -6.18 -15.72
N GLY A 93 18.00 -5.21 -16.62
CA GLY A 93 18.65 -5.16 -17.93
C GLY A 93 18.16 -6.20 -18.97
N LYS A 94 17.27 -7.12 -18.59
CA LYS A 94 16.77 -8.19 -19.47
C LYS A 94 15.24 -8.23 -19.62
N GLY A 95 14.52 -7.45 -18.82
CA GLY A 95 13.06 -7.35 -18.85
C GLY A 95 12.35 -8.54 -18.19
N TRP A 96 11.06 -8.71 -18.49
CA TRP A 96 10.27 -9.86 -18.05
C TRP A 96 10.74 -11.13 -18.75
N ARG A 97 10.99 -12.19 -17.97
CA ARG A 97 11.35 -13.51 -18.48
C ARG A 97 10.49 -14.58 -17.85
N GLU A 98 10.17 -15.61 -18.61
CA GLU A 98 9.55 -16.84 -18.10
C GLU A 98 10.45 -17.47 -17.03
N VAL A 99 9.83 -17.99 -15.96
CA VAL A 99 10.46 -18.59 -14.77
C VAL A 99 10.37 -20.10 -14.84
#